data_AF-A0A957QEX5-F1
#
_entry.id   AF-A0A957QEX5-F1
#
_cell.length_a   1.000
_cell.length_b   1.000
_cell.length_c   1.000
_cell.angle_alpha   90.00
_cell.angle_beta   90.00
_cell.angle_gamma   90.00
#
_symmetry.space_group_name_H-M   'P 1'
#
loop_
_entity.id
_entity.type
_entity.pdbx_description
1 polymer ?
#
loop_
_entity_poly.entity_id
_entity_poly.type
_entity_poly.pdbx_seq_one_letter_code
_entity_poly.pdbx_strand_id
1 'polypeptide(L)'
;PYADDPARKGWFDAWEAYNEPVAGNAEEMKRLADFEAERTRLLAAYGIRSIVGNFGTGQPPLELWEHFLPAVQAAQQHDGWLGLHEYAAPTIYFLSTRADQGRYPGVSAGDTGWLTLRYRQVYNQILKPNGLAIPLIMTELGVDGLVRAGRPGPQEARGWQHFQEYWAQNGYGLWGPGAYVEQLVWYDMAMQQDDYVIGGCIYGLGTSNEWVSYDIGSTPVIGVMAQYLGVHKPA
;
A
#
# COMPACT_ATOMS: atom_id res chain seq x y z
N PRO A 1 12.01 10.33 -20.87
CA PRO A 1 11.04 9.40 -21.50
C PRO A 1 9.68 10.08 -21.61
N TYR A 2 9.03 10.03 -22.78
CA TYR A 2 7.68 10.57 -22.95
C TYR A 2 6.66 9.57 -22.43
N ALA A 3 5.60 10.06 -21.77
CA ALA A 3 4.60 9.21 -21.14
C ALA A 3 3.80 8.37 -22.16
N ASP A 4 3.68 8.87 -23.39
CA ASP A 4 2.92 8.31 -24.50
C ASP A 4 3.77 7.53 -25.51
N ASP A 5 5.03 7.20 -25.17
CA ASP A 5 5.92 6.41 -26.01
C ASP A 5 5.20 5.12 -26.51
N PRO A 6 4.90 5.01 -27.83
CA PRO A 6 4.14 3.89 -28.37
C PRO A 6 4.81 2.54 -28.13
N ALA A 7 6.14 2.51 -27.98
CA ALA A 7 6.86 1.27 -27.68
C ALA A 7 6.58 0.76 -26.25
N ARG A 8 6.12 1.63 -25.35
CA ARG A 8 5.87 1.34 -23.93
C ARG A 8 4.40 1.26 -23.57
N LYS A 9 3.53 1.94 -24.32
CA LYS A 9 2.09 2.08 -24.01
C LYS A 9 1.34 0.75 -23.84
N GLY A 10 1.82 -0.34 -24.45
CA GLY A 10 1.25 -1.68 -24.28
C GLY A 10 1.74 -2.46 -23.05
N TRP A 11 2.66 -1.90 -22.26
CA TRP A 11 3.36 -2.59 -21.16
C TRP A 11 3.10 -1.96 -19.77
N PHE A 12 2.29 -0.91 -19.69
CA PHE A 12 1.87 -0.30 -18.43
C PHE A 12 0.38 0.01 -18.47
N ASP A 13 -0.28 -0.08 -17.32
CA ASP A 13 -1.71 0.23 -17.20
C ASP A 13 -1.99 1.68 -16.81
N ALA A 14 -1.07 2.30 -16.06
CA ALA A 14 -1.20 3.67 -15.57
C ALA A 14 0.16 4.27 -15.22
N TRP A 15 0.21 5.61 -15.12
CA TRP A 15 1.37 6.35 -14.62
C TRP A 15 1.17 6.75 -13.16
N GLU A 16 2.12 6.35 -12.33
CA GLU A 16 2.26 6.82 -10.96
C GLU A 16 2.79 8.26 -10.91
N ALA A 17 2.34 9.02 -9.92
CA ALA A 17 2.82 10.37 -9.65
C ALA A 17 4.12 10.35 -8.84
N TYR A 18 4.33 11.35 -7.97
CA TYR A 18 5.43 11.30 -7.02
C TYR A 18 5.24 10.15 -6.03
N ASN A 19 6.34 9.46 -5.71
CA ASN A 19 6.41 8.48 -4.64
C ASN A 19 6.36 9.19 -3.27
N GLU A 20 5.42 8.80 -2.42
CA GLU A 20 5.26 9.30 -1.05
C GLU A 20 5.28 10.83 -0.91
N PRO A 21 4.43 11.58 -1.64
CA PRO A 21 4.36 13.02 -1.46
C PRO A 21 3.84 13.33 -0.05
N VAL A 22 4.43 14.35 0.58
CA VAL A 22 4.05 14.79 1.92
C VAL A 22 3.47 16.19 1.85
N ALA A 23 2.23 16.34 2.31
CA ALA A 23 1.60 17.62 2.58
C ALA A 23 1.45 17.80 4.09
N GLY A 24 2.09 18.84 4.65
CA GLY A 24 2.08 19.12 6.08
C GLY A 24 0.88 19.95 6.55
N ASN A 25 0.11 20.53 5.62
CA ASN A 25 -1.06 21.36 5.92
C ASN A 25 -2.06 21.40 4.76
N ALA A 26 -3.20 22.05 5.00
CA ALA A 26 -4.30 22.19 4.05
C ALA A 26 -3.91 22.90 2.75
N GLU A 27 -3.04 23.92 2.81
CA GLU A 27 -2.64 24.66 1.62
C GLU A 27 -1.75 23.82 0.72
N GLU A 28 -0.76 23.13 1.30
CA GLU A 28 0.09 22.18 0.59
C GLU A 28 -0.73 21.05 -0.04
N MET A 29 -1.72 20.52 0.70
CA MET A 29 -2.59 19.45 0.19
C MET A 29 -3.43 19.91 -1.00
N LYS A 30 -3.98 21.14 -0.97
CA LYS A 30 -4.72 21.73 -2.10
C LYS A 30 -3.83 21.90 -3.33
N ARG A 31 -2.59 22.38 -3.14
CA ARG A 31 -1.63 22.54 -4.25
C ARG A 31 -1.27 21.18 -4.86
N LEU A 32 -1.07 20.16 -4.03
CA LEU A 32 -0.85 18.79 -4.50
C LEU A 32 -2.09 18.27 -5.26
N ALA A 33 -3.30 18.54 -4.76
CA ALA A 33 -4.54 18.13 -5.41
C ALA A 33 -4.72 18.80 -6.79
N ASP A 34 -4.45 20.10 -6.89
CA ASP A 34 -4.52 20.84 -8.14
C ASP A 34 -3.50 20.32 -9.16
N PHE A 35 -2.28 20.02 -8.71
CA PHE A 35 -1.24 19.40 -9.53
C PHE A 35 -1.67 18.02 -10.06
N GLU A 36 -2.14 17.14 -9.19
CA GLU A 36 -2.57 15.78 -9.56
C GLU A 36 -3.78 15.80 -10.49
N ALA A 37 -4.73 16.70 -10.24
CA ALA A 37 -5.90 16.88 -11.09
C ALA A 37 -5.48 17.31 -12.51
N GLU A 38 -4.57 18.27 -12.63
CA GLU A 38 -4.11 18.73 -13.94
C GLU A 38 -3.24 17.70 -14.66
N ARG A 39 -2.32 17.04 -13.94
CA ARG A 39 -1.54 15.91 -14.47
C ARG A 39 -2.46 14.82 -15.02
N THR A 40 -3.54 14.49 -14.30
CA THR A 40 -4.52 13.49 -14.72
C THR A 40 -5.21 13.90 -16.02
N ARG A 41 -5.66 15.16 -16.16
CA ARG A 41 -6.27 15.66 -17.41
C ARG A 41 -5.29 15.60 -18.58
N LEU A 42 -4.04 15.97 -18.36
CA LEU A 42 -2.99 15.92 -19.38
C LEU A 42 -2.72 14.49 -19.83
N LEU A 43 -2.56 13.52 -18.90
CA LEU A 43 -2.39 12.11 -19.25
C LEU A 43 -3.60 11.54 -19.99
N ALA A 44 -4.81 11.89 -19.55
CA ALA A 44 -6.05 11.45 -20.18
C ALA A 44 -6.17 11.93 -21.63
N ALA A 45 -5.67 13.13 -21.97
CA ALA A 45 -5.63 13.62 -23.35
C ALA A 45 -4.80 12.73 -24.29
N TYR A 46 -3.88 11.93 -23.76
CA TYR A 46 -3.09 10.94 -24.50
C TYR A 46 -3.61 9.50 -24.31
N GLY A 47 -4.77 9.32 -23.69
CA GLY A 47 -5.35 8.02 -23.37
C GLY A 47 -4.49 7.23 -22.39
N ILE A 48 -3.95 7.90 -21.38
CA ILE A 48 -3.11 7.32 -20.33
C ILE A 48 -3.81 7.52 -18.99
N ARG A 49 -3.92 6.44 -18.22
CA ARG A 49 -4.47 6.46 -16.86
C ARG A 49 -3.46 7.04 -15.86
N SER A 50 -3.96 7.75 -14.85
CA SER A 50 -3.18 8.29 -13.74
C SER A 50 -3.41 7.48 -12.45
N ILE A 51 -2.35 7.23 -11.68
CA ILE A 51 -2.43 6.84 -10.27
C ILE A 51 -2.06 8.07 -9.43
N VAL A 52 -3.03 8.60 -8.69
CA VAL A 52 -2.85 9.80 -7.84
C VAL A 52 -2.59 9.41 -6.39
N GLY A 53 -1.96 10.30 -5.64
CA GLY A 53 -1.83 10.19 -4.17
C GLY A 53 -0.54 9.53 -3.72
N ASN A 54 -0.35 8.24 -4.03
CA ASN A 54 0.81 7.40 -3.68
C ASN A 54 1.39 7.72 -2.29
N PHE A 55 0.50 7.94 -1.33
CA PHE A 55 0.88 8.47 -0.02
C PHE A 55 1.58 7.39 0.78
N GLY A 56 2.67 7.80 1.46
CA GLY A 56 3.38 6.95 2.40
C GLY A 56 2.49 6.50 3.55
N THR A 57 2.88 5.41 4.20
CA THR A 57 2.02 4.79 5.21
C THR A 57 1.71 5.74 6.39
N GLY A 58 0.45 5.73 6.84
CA GLY A 58 -0.03 6.64 7.89
C GLY A 58 -0.21 8.10 7.46
N GLN A 59 0.09 8.45 6.20
CA GLN A 59 -0.06 9.81 5.66
C GLN A 59 -1.17 9.89 4.59
N PRO A 60 -1.63 11.11 4.26
CA PRO A 60 -1.63 12.29 5.14
C PRO A 60 -2.59 12.07 6.33
N PRO A 61 -2.63 12.94 7.37
CA PRO A 61 -3.69 12.93 8.38
C PRO A 61 -5.10 12.93 7.77
N LEU A 62 -6.07 12.31 8.47
CA LEU A 62 -7.41 12.09 7.90
C LEU A 62 -8.10 13.40 7.52
N GLU A 63 -7.93 14.43 8.33
CA GLU A 63 -8.47 15.77 8.13
C GLU A 63 -7.96 16.47 6.86
N LEU A 64 -6.82 16.04 6.29
CA LEU A 64 -6.31 16.62 5.04
C LEU A 64 -6.92 16.00 3.78
N TRP A 65 -7.55 14.82 3.87
CA TRP A 65 -8.09 14.12 2.69
C TRP A 65 -9.20 14.90 1.99
N GLU A 66 -10.00 15.70 2.71
CA GLU A 66 -11.02 16.56 2.09
C GLU A 66 -10.40 17.57 1.12
N HIS A 67 -9.17 18.01 1.38
CA HIS A 67 -8.44 18.91 0.50
C HIS A 67 -7.88 18.22 -0.75
N PHE A 68 -7.86 16.88 -0.77
CA PHE A 68 -7.40 16.08 -1.91
C PHE A 68 -8.50 15.63 -2.86
N LEU A 69 -9.78 15.85 -2.50
CA LEU A 69 -10.91 15.45 -3.33
C LEU A 69 -10.84 15.92 -4.79
N PRO A 70 -10.30 17.12 -5.14
CA PRO A 70 -10.15 17.51 -6.54
C PRO A 70 -9.28 16.55 -7.38
N ALA A 71 -8.23 15.97 -6.81
CA ALA A 71 -7.39 14.98 -7.49
C ALA A 71 -8.14 13.66 -7.70
N VAL A 72 -8.86 13.20 -6.66
CA VAL A 72 -9.68 11.98 -6.74
C VAL A 72 -10.82 12.15 -7.75
N GLN A 73 -11.44 13.33 -7.82
CA GLN A 73 -12.47 13.67 -8.82
C GLN A 73 -11.92 13.61 -10.24
N ALA A 74 -10.74 14.19 -10.48
CA ALA A 74 -10.11 14.12 -11.79
C ALA A 74 -9.74 12.68 -12.18
N ALA A 75 -9.23 11.89 -11.23
CA ALA A 75 -8.99 10.47 -11.43
C ALA A 75 -10.30 9.75 -11.79
N GLN A 76 -11.38 9.92 -11.03
CA GLN A 76 -12.67 9.31 -11.35
C GLN A 76 -13.18 9.67 -12.76
N GLN A 77 -13.07 10.94 -13.17
CA GLN A 77 -13.53 11.42 -14.47
C GLN A 77 -12.74 10.85 -15.65
N HIS A 78 -11.50 10.43 -15.40
CA HIS A 78 -10.56 9.97 -16.43
C HIS A 78 -10.09 8.52 -16.20
N ASP A 79 -10.93 7.71 -15.54
CA ASP A 79 -10.69 6.28 -15.29
C ASP A 79 -9.37 6.01 -14.54
N GLY A 80 -8.92 6.95 -13.71
CA GLY A 80 -7.74 6.90 -12.85
C GLY A 80 -7.93 6.09 -11.57
N TRP A 81 -6.82 5.85 -10.88
CA TRP A 81 -6.75 5.08 -9.64
C TRP A 81 -6.15 5.91 -8.50
N LEU A 82 -6.48 5.52 -7.27
CA LEU A 82 -5.77 5.96 -6.07
C LEU A 82 -4.62 4.99 -5.80
N GLY A 83 -3.43 5.51 -5.52
CA GLY A 83 -2.29 4.74 -5.02
C GLY A 83 -2.03 5.03 -3.55
N LEU A 84 -1.72 4.00 -2.77
CA LEU A 84 -1.32 4.13 -1.35
C LEU A 84 -0.20 3.17 -0.99
N HIS A 85 0.61 3.53 0.00
CA HIS A 85 1.58 2.63 0.62
C HIS A 85 1.06 2.15 1.97
N GLU A 86 1.04 0.85 2.21
CA GLU A 86 0.65 0.29 3.50
C GLU A 86 1.71 -0.63 4.09
N TYR A 87 2.36 -0.14 5.15
CA TYR A 87 3.41 -0.82 5.88
C TYR A 87 3.13 -0.82 7.36
N ALA A 88 3.54 -1.88 8.05
CA ALA A 88 3.65 -1.87 9.52
C ALA A 88 4.76 -2.79 9.99
N ALA A 89 5.17 -2.65 11.24
CA ALA A 89 6.20 -3.48 11.85
C ALA A 89 6.03 -3.53 13.38
N PRO A 90 6.44 -4.60 14.06
CA PRO A 90 7.14 -5.77 13.52
C PRO A 90 6.22 -6.75 12.81
N THR A 91 4.90 -6.65 12.99
CA THR A 91 3.91 -7.38 12.18
C THR A 91 3.15 -6.43 11.27
N ILE A 92 2.67 -6.92 10.13
CA ILE A 92 1.89 -6.12 9.17
C ILE A 92 0.58 -5.59 9.78
N TYR A 93 0.05 -6.22 10.84
CA TYR A 93 -1.17 -5.79 11.53
C TYR A 93 -0.89 -4.98 12.81
N PHE A 94 0.36 -4.53 13.03
CA PHE A 94 0.68 -3.59 14.10
C PHE A 94 -0.11 -2.28 13.95
N LEU A 95 -0.64 -1.75 15.07
CA LEU A 95 -1.55 -0.60 15.12
C LEU A 95 -2.85 -0.75 14.30
N SER A 96 -3.28 -1.98 14.05
CA SER A 96 -4.64 -2.28 13.58
C SER A 96 -5.54 -2.76 14.71
N THR A 97 -6.84 -2.90 14.44
CA THR A 97 -7.81 -3.57 15.32
C THR A 97 -7.48 -5.06 15.55
N ARG A 98 -6.50 -5.61 14.84
CA ARG A 98 -6.00 -6.99 14.93
C ARG A 98 -4.62 -7.11 15.58
N ALA A 99 -4.06 -6.00 16.06
CA ALA A 99 -2.83 -6.03 16.86
C ALA A 99 -2.99 -6.93 18.10
N ASP A 100 -1.89 -7.57 18.50
CA ASP A 100 -1.77 -8.40 19.71
C ASP A 100 -2.70 -9.62 19.83
N GLN A 101 -3.37 -10.00 18.73
CA GLN A 101 -4.26 -11.18 18.66
C GLN A 101 -3.56 -12.45 18.18
N GLY A 102 -2.23 -12.51 18.31
CA GLY A 102 -1.40 -13.65 17.93
C GLY A 102 -1.07 -13.71 16.44
N ARG A 103 -0.66 -14.90 15.98
CA ARG A 103 -0.11 -15.14 14.62
C ARG A 103 -1.15 -15.08 13.50
N TYR A 104 -2.37 -15.52 13.76
CA TYR A 104 -3.46 -15.58 12.78
C TYR A 104 -4.69 -14.88 13.33
N PRO A 105 -4.68 -13.53 13.37
CA PRO A 105 -5.76 -12.79 14.01
C PRO A 105 -7.07 -12.78 13.19
N GLY A 106 -7.04 -13.30 11.95
CA GLY A 106 -8.14 -13.19 10.99
C GLY A 106 -8.40 -11.73 10.58
N VAL A 107 -9.31 -11.52 9.63
CA VAL A 107 -9.72 -10.17 9.21
C VAL A 107 -11.19 -10.15 8.81
N SER A 108 -11.86 -9.05 9.12
CA SER A 108 -13.26 -8.78 8.87
C SER A 108 -13.42 -7.38 8.25
N ALA A 109 -14.54 -7.13 7.57
CA ALA A 109 -14.77 -5.90 6.83
C ALA A 109 -14.73 -4.62 7.69
N GLY A 110 -14.99 -4.74 9.00
CA GLY A 110 -14.92 -3.62 9.96
C GLY A 110 -13.52 -3.34 10.51
N ASP A 111 -12.52 -4.18 10.22
CA ASP A 111 -11.17 -3.98 10.72
C ASP A 111 -10.49 -2.79 10.05
N THR A 112 -9.78 -2.00 10.84
CA THR A 112 -9.06 -0.81 10.39
C THR A 112 -7.75 -0.68 11.16
N GLY A 113 -6.89 0.26 10.77
CA GLY A 113 -5.70 0.59 11.55
C GLY A 113 -5.20 2.00 11.29
N TRP A 114 -4.20 2.38 12.07
CA TRP A 114 -3.45 3.62 11.84
C TRP A 114 -2.41 3.48 10.72
N LEU A 115 -1.93 2.26 10.49
CA LEU A 115 -0.92 1.95 9.48
C LEU A 115 -1.57 1.19 8.32
N THR A 116 -1.66 -0.14 8.43
CA THR A 116 -2.40 -0.97 7.48
C THR A 116 -3.91 -0.94 7.75
N LEU A 117 -4.70 -1.16 6.70
CA LEU A 117 -6.16 -1.04 6.67
C LEU A 117 -6.65 0.39 6.98
N ARG A 118 -5.76 1.38 6.87
CA ARG A 118 -6.12 2.78 7.06
C ARG A 118 -6.95 3.28 5.89
N TYR A 119 -6.70 2.77 4.68
CA TYR A 119 -7.50 3.09 3.50
C TYR A 119 -9.00 2.90 3.75
N ARG A 120 -9.42 1.92 4.55
CA ARG A 120 -10.84 1.72 4.90
C ARG A 120 -11.44 2.93 5.60
N GLN A 121 -10.67 3.61 6.45
CA GLN A 121 -11.11 4.86 7.08
C GLN A 121 -11.29 5.96 6.04
N VAL A 122 -10.30 6.15 5.16
CA VAL A 122 -10.36 7.12 4.06
C VAL A 122 -11.57 6.87 3.15
N TYR A 123 -11.77 5.62 2.72
CA TYR A 123 -12.88 5.25 1.86
C TYR A 123 -14.24 5.41 2.54
N ASN A 124 -14.40 4.88 3.76
CA ASN A 124 -15.70 4.86 4.42
C ASN A 124 -16.11 6.23 4.97
N GLN A 125 -15.16 7.02 5.47
CA GLN A 125 -15.45 8.30 6.12
C GLN A 125 -15.43 9.49 5.15
N ILE A 126 -14.68 9.40 4.04
CA ILE A 126 -14.39 10.56 3.18
C ILE A 126 -14.77 10.29 1.73
N LEU A 127 -14.22 9.26 1.08
CA LEU A 127 -14.41 9.08 -0.36
C LEU A 127 -15.81 8.60 -0.73
N LYS A 128 -16.33 7.54 -0.09
CA LYS A 128 -17.68 7.00 -0.36
C LYS A 128 -18.79 8.03 -0.11
N PRO A 129 -18.80 8.80 1.00
CA PRO A 129 -19.79 9.86 1.20
C PRO A 129 -19.80 10.94 0.12
N ASN A 130 -18.64 11.20 -0.50
CA ASN A 130 -18.50 12.15 -1.61
C ASN A 130 -18.72 11.53 -2.99
N GLY A 131 -19.09 10.24 -3.08
CA GLY A 131 -19.27 9.53 -4.35
C GLY A 131 -17.97 9.23 -5.10
N LEU A 132 -16.83 9.20 -4.40
CA LEU A 132 -15.47 9.14 -4.96
C LEU A 132 -14.74 7.83 -4.64
N ALA A 133 -15.47 6.72 -4.53
CA ALA A 133 -14.89 5.39 -4.35
C ALA A 133 -14.28 4.88 -5.67
N ILE A 134 -13.13 5.45 -6.06
CA ILE A 134 -12.37 5.00 -7.23
C ILE A 134 -11.54 3.75 -6.91
N PRO A 135 -11.06 3.00 -7.92
CA PRO A 135 -10.19 1.86 -7.68
C PRO A 135 -8.91 2.26 -6.94
N LEU A 136 -8.49 1.40 -6.00
CA LEU A 136 -7.32 1.51 -5.15
C LEU A 136 -6.30 0.46 -5.53
N ILE A 137 -5.05 0.87 -5.70
CA ILE A 137 -3.90 -0.02 -5.76
C ILE A 137 -2.95 0.30 -4.61
N MET A 138 -2.47 -0.74 -3.92
CA MET A 138 -1.38 -0.57 -2.97
C MET A 138 -0.07 -0.56 -3.76
N THR A 139 0.42 0.63 -4.14
CA THR A 139 1.64 0.76 -4.96
C THR A 139 2.87 0.26 -4.20
N GLU A 140 2.82 0.25 -2.87
CA GLU A 140 3.74 -0.51 -2.04
C GLU A 140 3.05 -1.10 -0.79
N LEU A 141 3.48 -2.30 -0.37
CA LEU A 141 3.07 -2.90 0.89
C LEU A 141 4.13 -3.82 1.47
N GLY A 142 4.05 -4.06 2.78
CA GLY A 142 4.87 -5.07 3.45
C GLY A 142 5.16 -4.77 4.91
N VAL A 143 6.27 -5.33 5.40
CA VAL A 143 6.77 -5.04 6.74
C VAL A 143 7.95 -4.08 6.62
N ASP A 144 7.78 -2.87 7.17
CA ASP A 144 8.80 -1.82 7.16
C ASP A 144 9.10 -1.31 8.57
N GLY A 145 10.32 -1.56 9.02
CA GLY A 145 10.85 -1.13 10.30
C GLY A 145 11.15 0.37 10.38
N LEU A 146 11.10 1.11 9.27
CA LEU A 146 11.16 2.59 9.28
C LEU A 146 9.87 3.22 9.82
N VAL A 147 8.80 2.43 9.99
CA VAL A 147 7.63 2.85 10.75
C VAL A 147 7.96 2.86 12.25
N ARG A 148 8.47 3.99 12.75
CA ARG A 148 9.02 4.14 14.12
C ARG A 148 7.98 4.47 15.21
N ALA A 149 6.71 4.14 15.00
CA ALA A 149 5.60 4.49 15.89
C ALA A 149 5.58 3.68 17.21
N GLY A 150 6.65 3.75 18.01
CA GLY A 150 6.79 3.03 19.28
C GLY A 150 6.75 1.50 19.15
N ARG A 151 7.03 0.98 17.96
CA ARG A 151 6.89 -0.45 17.66
C ARG A 151 7.81 -1.33 18.51
N PRO A 152 7.36 -2.54 18.90
CA PRO A 152 8.24 -3.54 19.50
C PRO A 152 9.25 -4.11 18.49
N GLY A 153 10.14 -4.96 18.99
CA GLY A 153 11.19 -5.60 18.19
C GLY A 153 12.43 -4.73 17.99
N PRO A 154 13.38 -5.17 17.13
CA PRO A 154 14.67 -4.51 16.97
C PRO A 154 14.49 -3.10 16.39
N GLN A 155 15.03 -2.09 17.09
CA GLN A 155 14.85 -0.68 16.69
C GLN A 155 15.59 -0.34 15.40
N GLU A 156 16.71 -1.01 15.13
CA GLU A 156 17.50 -0.87 13.90
C GLU A 156 16.97 -1.72 12.73
N ALA A 157 15.87 -2.48 12.94
CA ALA A 157 15.26 -3.24 11.86
C ALA A 157 14.76 -2.30 10.74
N ARG A 158 15.03 -2.68 9.49
CA ARG A 158 14.53 -2.04 8.27
C ARG A 158 13.50 -2.99 7.64
N GLY A 159 13.85 -3.74 6.61
CA GLY A 159 12.90 -4.66 5.97
C GLY A 159 12.57 -5.90 6.79
N TRP A 160 11.58 -6.65 6.28
CA TRP A 160 11.00 -7.84 6.89
C TRP A 160 12.04 -8.88 7.37
N GLN A 161 13.17 -9.00 6.66
CA GLN A 161 14.21 -9.97 7.00
C GLN A 161 14.81 -9.73 8.40
N HIS A 162 14.82 -8.49 8.89
CA HIS A 162 15.34 -8.14 10.21
C HIS A 162 14.39 -8.55 11.36
N PHE A 163 13.14 -8.91 11.07
CA PHE A 163 12.16 -9.30 12.08
C PHE A 163 12.02 -10.80 12.30
N GLN A 164 12.74 -11.63 11.53
CA GLN A 164 12.62 -13.08 11.58
C GLN A 164 12.88 -13.69 12.97
N GLU A 165 13.95 -13.26 13.64
CA GLU A 165 14.26 -13.72 15.00
C GLU A 165 13.19 -13.26 16.00
N TYR A 166 12.74 -12.02 15.88
CA TYR A 166 11.65 -11.49 16.71
C TYR A 166 10.38 -12.33 16.54
N TRP A 167 10.00 -12.68 15.30
CA TRP A 167 8.83 -13.52 15.03
C TRP A 167 8.95 -14.91 15.64
N ALA A 168 10.13 -15.54 15.53
CA ALA A 168 10.37 -16.85 16.12
C ALA A 168 10.25 -16.82 17.66
N GLN A 169 10.79 -15.80 18.30
CA GLN A 169 10.78 -15.65 19.77
C GLN A 169 9.40 -15.26 20.32
N ASN A 170 8.55 -14.61 19.51
CA ASN A 170 7.25 -14.08 19.95
C ASN A 170 6.05 -14.88 19.39
N GLY A 171 6.28 -16.08 18.87
CA GLY A 171 5.20 -16.99 18.48
C GLY A 171 4.53 -16.68 17.14
N TYR A 172 5.14 -15.86 16.29
CA TYR A 172 4.64 -15.54 14.95
C TYR A 172 5.12 -16.53 13.87
N GLY A 173 5.96 -17.49 14.24
CA GLY A 173 6.43 -18.57 13.37
C GLY A 173 7.93 -18.77 13.49
N LEU A 174 8.36 -20.04 13.56
CA LEU A 174 9.76 -20.41 13.71
C LEU A 174 10.58 -20.20 12.43
N TRP A 175 9.91 -20.11 11.28
CA TRP A 175 10.53 -19.93 9.97
C TRP A 175 10.16 -18.56 9.40
N GLY A 176 11.14 -17.66 9.38
CA GLY A 176 10.97 -16.25 9.02
C GLY A 176 10.27 -15.98 7.68
N PRO A 177 10.69 -16.61 6.57
CA PRO A 177 10.01 -16.44 5.28
C PRO A 177 8.54 -16.84 5.32
N GLY A 178 8.20 -17.94 6.01
CA GLY A 178 6.81 -18.37 6.19
C GLY A 178 6.00 -17.40 7.04
N ALA A 179 6.58 -16.92 8.14
CA ALA A 179 5.96 -15.91 8.99
C ALA A 179 5.71 -14.60 8.25
N TYR A 180 6.58 -14.21 7.31
CA TYR A 180 6.34 -13.04 6.46
C TYR A 180 5.22 -13.29 5.45
N VAL A 181 5.22 -14.45 4.77
CA VAL A 181 4.16 -14.79 3.81
C VAL A 181 2.79 -14.83 4.49
N GLU A 182 2.68 -15.40 5.69
CA GLU A 182 1.40 -15.42 6.42
C GLU A 182 0.84 -14.03 6.73
N GLN A 183 1.73 -13.07 6.98
CA GLN A 183 1.34 -11.67 7.14
C GLN A 183 0.86 -11.07 5.82
N LEU A 184 1.55 -11.34 4.70
CA LEU A 184 1.09 -10.93 3.38
C LEU A 184 -0.27 -11.56 3.02
N VAL A 185 -0.48 -12.83 3.37
CA VAL A 185 -1.77 -13.53 3.22
C VAL A 185 -2.86 -12.86 4.04
N TRP A 186 -2.59 -12.48 5.29
CA TRP A 186 -3.55 -11.75 6.11
C TRP A 186 -3.98 -10.43 5.44
N TYR A 187 -3.02 -9.71 4.87
CA TYR A 187 -3.30 -8.45 4.18
C TYR A 187 -4.05 -8.66 2.85
N ASP A 188 -3.68 -9.69 2.09
CA ASP A 188 -4.39 -10.10 0.88
C ASP A 188 -5.85 -10.51 1.17
N MET A 189 -6.09 -11.28 2.23
CA MET A 189 -7.45 -11.59 2.70
C MET A 189 -8.26 -10.34 3.06
N ALA A 190 -7.60 -9.28 3.53
CA ALA A 190 -8.26 -8.02 3.81
C ALA A 190 -8.61 -7.29 2.51
N MET A 191 -7.67 -7.19 1.57
CA MET A 191 -7.89 -6.56 0.25
C MET A 191 -9.02 -7.25 -0.52
N GLN A 192 -9.09 -8.58 -0.49
CA GLN A 192 -10.16 -9.33 -1.16
C GLN A 192 -11.58 -9.06 -0.60
N GLN A 193 -11.70 -8.48 0.59
CA GLN A 193 -13.01 -8.07 1.16
C GLN A 193 -13.47 -6.70 0.65
N ASP A 194 -12.60 -5.95 -0.01
CA ASP A 194 -12.84 -4.58 -0.44
C ASP A 194 -12.82 -4.51 -1.98
N ASP A 195 -14.00 -4.50 -2.61
CA ASP A 195 -14.20 -4.57 -4.06
C ASP A 195 -13.54 -3.44 -4.88
N TYR A 196 -13.25 -2.31 -4.23
CA TYR A 196 -12.53 -1.19 -4.81
C TYR A 196 -11.01 -1.37 -4.78
N VAL A 197 -10.45 -2.40 -4.12
CA VAL A 197 -9.02 -2.69 -4.12
C VAL A 197 -8.68 -3.66 -5.24
N ILE A 198 -7.89 -3.21 -6.22
CA ILE A 198 -7.59 -3.98 -7.43
C ILE A 198 -6.26 -4.74 -7.35
N GLY A 199 -5.45 -4.51 -6.32
CA GLY A 199 -4.22 -5.25 -6.08
C GLY A 199 -3.21 -4.50 -5.23
N GLY A 200 -2.03 -5.10 -5.09
CA GLY A 200 -0.92 -4.51 -4.35
C GLY A 200 0.45 -5.04 -4.76
N CYS A 201 1.48 -4.22 -4.55
CA CYS A 201 2.87 -4.51 -4.88
C CYS A 201 3.70 -4.66 -3.60
N ILE A 202 4.27 -5.85 -3.38
CA ILE A 202 5.16 -6.11 -2.24
C ILE A 202 6.49 -5.39 -2.48
N TYR A 203 6.94 -4.60 -1.49
CA TYR A 203 8.28 -4.02 -1.51
C TYR A 203 9.28 -4.96 -0.81
N GLY A 204 10.24 -5.59 -1.50
CA GLY A 204 10.52 -5.48 -2.95
C GLY A 204 11.19 -6.72 -3.53
N LEU A 205 11.35 -6.76 -4.86
CA LEU A 205 11.99 -7.86 -5.60
C LEU A 205 13.17 -7.32 -6.41
N GLY A 206 14.37 -7.82 -6.16
CA GLY A 206 15.59 -7.36 -6.84
C GLY A 206 16.02 -5.96 -6.40
N THR A 207 15.98 -5.71 -5.09
CA THR A 207 16.25 -4.40 -4.51
C THR A 207 17.75 -4.04 -4.56
N SER A 208 18.07 -2.75 -4.42
CA SER A 208 19.46 -2.29 -4.31
C SER A 208 20.05 -2.65 -2.93
N ASN A 209 21.37 -2.56 -2.77
CA ASN A 209 22.06 -2.90 -1.52
C ASN A 209 21.49 -2.17 -0.29
N GLU A 210 20.99 -0.95 -0.45
CA GLU A 210 20.39 -0.18 0.64
C GLU A 210 19.09 -0.82 1.19
N TRP A 211 18.35 -1.51 0.32
CA TRP A 211 17.03 -2.07 0.58
C TRP A 211 17.05 -3.61 0.59
N VAL A 212 18.22 -4.22 0.74
CA VAL A 212 18.40 -5.68 0.65
C VAL A 212 17.59 -6.45 1.70
N SER A 213 17.35 -5.85 2.87
CA SER A 213 16.54 -6.47 3.94
C SER A 213 15.05 -6.54 3.62
N TYR A 214 14.60 -5.87 2.55
CA TYR A 214 13.24 -5.93 2.02
C TYR A 214 13.12 -6.95 0.87
N ASP A 215 14.24 -7.41 0.28
CA ASP A 215 14.21 -8.26 -0.92
C ASP A 215 13.49 -9.58 -0.64
N ILE A 216 12.54 -9.92 -1.51
CA ILE A 216 11.91 -11.24 -1.55
C ILE A 216 12.57 -12.14 -2.60
N GLY A 217 13.23 -11.56 -3.62
CA GLY A 217 13.69 -12.24 -4.82
C GLY A 217 14.74 -13.32 -4.55
N SER A 218 15.67 -13.04 -3.63
CA SER A 218 16.74 -13.96 -3.25
C SER A 218 16.37 -14.88 -2.07
N THR A 219 15.09 -15.01 -1.75
CA THR A 219 14.61 -15.71 -0.53
C THR A 219 13.54 -16.74 -0.84
N PRO A 220 13.26 -17.70 0.08
CA PRO A 220 12.16 -18.64 -0.11
C PRO A 220 10.76 -18.00 -0.23
N VAL A 221 10.60 -16.72 0.15
CA VAL A 221 9.33 -15.98 0.07
C VAL A 221 8.77 -16.04 -1.36
N ILE A 222 9.61 -15.85 -2.38
CA ILE A 222 9.14 -15.83 -3.78
C ILE A 222 8.46 -17.16 -4.18
N GLY A 223 9.02 -18.29 -3.75
CA GLY A 223 8.48 -19.61 -4.06
C GLY A 223 7.18 -19.89 -3.33
N VAL A 224 7.09 -19.55 -2.05
CA VAL A 224 5.87 -19.74 -1.26
C VAL A 224 4.76 -18.80 -1.74
N MET A 225 5.08 -17.54 -2.06
CA MET A 225 4.11 -16.58 -2.55
C MET A 225 3.58 -16.97 -3.95
N ALA A 226 4.45 -17.47 -4.84
CA ALA A 226 4.03 -18.00 -6.13
C ALA A 226 3.07 -19.19 -5.97
N GLN A 227 3.30 -20.08 -5.00
CA GLN A 227 2.37 -21.17 -4.70
C GLN A 227 1.03 -20.64 -4.15
N TYR A 228 1.08 -19.70 -3.21
CA TYR A 228 -0.12 -19.08 -2.64
C TYR A 228 -1.01 -18.46 -3.73
N LEU A 229 -0.44 -17.62 -4.60
CA LEU A 229 -1.14 -16.96 -5.70
C LEU A 229 -1.62 -17.96 -6.78
N GLY A 230 -0.91 -19.08 -6.96
CA GLY A 230 -1.34 -20.15 -7.87
C GLY A 230 -2.62 -20.86 -7.42
N VAL A 231 -2.90 -20.86 -6.11
CA VAL A 231 -4.10 -21.49 -5.51
C VAL A 231 -5.21 -20.47 -5.25
N HIS A 232 -4.86 -19.24 -4.86
CA HIS A 232 -5.79 -18.17 -4.53
C HIS A 232 -5.82 -17.14 -5.66
N LYS A 233 -6.50 -17.50 -6.75
CA LYS A 233 -6.64 -16.60 -7.90
C LYS A 233 -7.48 -15.38 -7.53
N PRO A 234 -7.17 -14.18 -8.10
CA PRO A 234 -8.07 -13.04 -8.04
C PRO A 234 -9.47 -13.44 -8.50
N ALA A 235 -10.50 -12.91 -7.83
CA ALA A 235 -11.90 -13.16 -8.17
C ALA A 235 -12.28 -12.63 -9.56
#